data_AF-U1WLQ4-F1
#
_entry.id   AF-U1WLQ4-F1
#
_cell.length_a   1.000
_cell.length_b   1.000
_cell.length_c   1.000
_cell.angle_alpha   90.00
_cell.angle_beta   90.00
_cell.angle_gamma   90.00
#
_symmetry.space_group_name_H-M   'P 1'
#
loop_
_entity.id
_entity.type
_entity.pdbx_description
1 polymer ?
#
loop_
_entity_poly.entity_id
_entity_poly.type
_entity_poly.pdbx_seq_one_letter_code
_entity_poly.pdbx_strand_id
1 'polypeptide(L)'
;MREQQEAQTGKWKGMRWLLLGVGIIFLLVYASGHVESYTEKTAYEQAIRSIKERDWVKAQQHLQDADDTEDAHMLLKYVKAQRELAAARAGESDINRYAAALSELNDVPDTYQGDLHQDIMVLKREIRQAWQARSKQLQAEQAKRQMPKVGMTAEEVRKSSWGEPKYINQTKTEKGVVEQWVYPAYQFVYLENGKVTIVRP
;
A
#
# COMPACT_ATOMS: atom_id res chain seq x y z
N MET A 1 93.52 -41.38 7.26
CA MET A 1 92.10 -41.72 7.00
C MET A 1 91.27 -40.80 7.89
N ARG A 2 91.02 -39.55 7.47
CA ARG A 2 89.72 -39.02 6.96
C ARG A 2 88.55 -39.46 7.82
N GLU A 3 88.15 -38.66 8.81
CA GLU A 3 87.19 -37.54 8.73
C GLU A 3 85.79 -37.91 8.22
N GLN A 4 84.83 -37.63 9.11
CA GLN A 4 83.41 -37.34 8.91
C GLN A 4 82.50 -38.46 8.39
N GLN A 5 81.54 -38.86 9.24
CA GLN A 5 80.15 -38.42 9.06
C GLN A 5 79.35 -38.55 10.37
N GLU A 6 78.93 -37.39 10.86
CA GLU A 6 77.86 -37.20 11.84
C GLU A 6 76.51 -37.57 11.20
N ALA A 7 75.57 -38.11 11.98
CA ALA A 7 74.18 -37.62 12.00
C ALA A 7 73.28 -38.45 12.94
N GLN A 8 72.71 -37.73 13.90
CA GLN A 8 71.33 -37.84 14.40
C GLN A 8 70.91 -39.07 15.22
N THR A 9 70.97 -38.93 16.56
CA THR A 9 69.88 -39.37 17.43
C THR A 9 69.69 -38.39 18.59
N GLY A 10 69.00 -37.29 18.32
CA GLY A 10 68.63 -36.29 19.33
C GLY A 10 67.11 -36.15 19.48
N LYS A 11 66.63 -36.39 20.70
CA LYS A 11 65.39 -35.84 21.30
C LYS A 11 64.04 -36.27 20.71
N TRP A 12 63.42 -37.29 21.32
CA TRP A 12 61.95 -37.50 21.27
C TRP A 12 61.36 -37.68 22.68
N LYS A 13 61.35 -36.59 23.46
CA LYS A 13 60.45 -36.40 24.61
C LYS A 13 59.89 -34.97 24.54
N GLY A 14 59.01 -34.73 23.56
CA GLY A 14 58.42 -33.41 23.35
C GLY A 14 57.29 -33.35 22.32
N MET A 15 56.74 -34.48 21.87
CA MET A 15 55.80 -34.53 20.75
C MET A 15 54.49 -35.23 21.12
N ARG A 16 53.89 -34.89 22.27
CA ARG A 16 52.50 -35.27 22.60
C ARG A 16 51.59 -34.10 22.97
N TRP A 17 52.09 -32.86 22.94
CA TRP A 17 51.31 -31.64 23.22
C TRP A 17 51.14 -30.69 22.01
N LEU A 18 51.76 -30.97 20.86
CA LEU A 18 51.66 -30.10 19.67
C LEU A 18 50.53 -30.47 18.69
N LEU A 19 49.92 -31.65 18.82
CA LEU A 19 48.78 -32.05 17.97
C LEU A 19 47.41 -31.60 18.51
N LEU A 20 47.32 -31.13 19.76
CA LEU A 20 46.13 -30.44 20.26
C LEU A 20 46.13 -28.94 19.89
N GLY A 21 47.31 -28.33 19.67
CA GLY A 21 47.42 -26.90 19.33
C GLY A 21 47.05 -26.56 17.89
N VAL A 22 47.42 -27.38 16.91
CA VAL A 22 47.13 -27.10 15.49
C VAL A 22 45.66 -27.39 15.15
N GLY A 23 45.05 -28.40 15.78
CA GLY A 23 43.63 -28.70 15.64
C GLY A 23 42.73 -27.57 16.17
N ILE A 24 43.10 -26.96 17.31
CA ILE A 24 42.36 -25.82 17.88
C ILE A 24 42.54 -24.56 17.04
N ILE A 25 43.71 -24.33 16.44
CA ILE A 25 43.92 -23.17 15.54
C ILE A 25 43.16 -23.36 14.23
N PHE A 26 43.06 -24.57 13.66
CA PHE A 26 42.21 -24.80 12.48
C PHE A 26 40.72 -24.71 12.82
N LEU A 27 40.30 -25.10 14.03
CA LEU A 27 38.90 -24.92 14.48
C LEU A 27 38.59 -23.45 14.76
N LEU A 28 39.55 -22.67 15.26
CA LEU A 28 39.42 -21.22 15.41
C LEU A 28 39.49 -20.49 14.08
N VAL A 29 40.31 -20.90 13.11
CA VAL A 29 40.35 -20.30 11.76
C VAL A 29 39.13 -20.73 10.92
N TYR A 30 38.63 -21.95 11.07
CA TYR A 30 37.37 -22.38 10.46
C TYR A 30 36.16 -21.70 11.12
N ALA A 31 36.17 -21.50 12.45
CA ALA A 31 35.18 -20.67 13.14
C ALA A 31 35.37 -19.17 12.88
N SER A 32 36.57 -18.70 12.49
CA SER A 32 36.79 -17.29 12.10
C SER A 32 36.50 -17.02 10.63
N GLY A 33 36.54 -18.05 9.78
CA GLY A 33 36.19 -17.99 8.36
C GLY A 33 34.74 -18.35 8.04
N HIS A 34 34.02 -18.98 8.98
CA HIS A 34 32.59 -19.30 8.91
C HIS A 34 31.80 -18.78 10.12
N VAL A 35 32.22 -17.66 10.69
CA VAL A 35 31.28 -16.74 11.34
C VAL A 35 31.12 -15.53 10.43
N GLU A 36 30.69 -15.78 9.19
CA GLU A 36 29.59 -14.94 8.70
C GLU A 36 28.44 -15.25 9.65
N SER A 37 28.26 -14.40 10.66
CA SER A 37 26.99 -14.37 11.36
C SER A 37 25.94 -14.13 10.27
N TYR A 38 25.21 -15.17 9.89
CA TYR A 38 23.97 -15.03 9.14
C TYR A 38 23.01 -14.28 10.07
N THR A 39 23.18 -12.97 10.19
CA THR A 39 22.17 -12.09 10.75
C THR A 39 21.04 -12.13 9.74
N GLU A 40 20.10 -13.04 9.96
CA GLU A 40 18.81 -13.02 9.32
C GLU A 40 18.27 -11.59 9.46
N LYS A 41 18.04 -10.92 8.33
CA LYS A 41 17.54 -9.54 8.34
C LYS A 41 16.24 -9.50 9.13
N THR A 42 16.12 -8.57 10.06
CA THR A 42 14.89 -8.40 10.84
C THR A 42 13.71 -8.16 9.90
N ALA A 43 12.49 -8.50 10.33
CA ALA A 43 11.30 -8.23 9.53
C ALA A 43 11.20 -6.74 9.14
N TYR A 44 11.61 -5.84 10.03
CA TYR A 44 11.73 -4.41 9.74
C TYR A 44 12.71 -4.08 8.59
N GLU A 45 13.93 -4.64 8.60
CA GLU A 45 14.89 -4.43 7.51
C GLU A 45 14.41 -5.01 6.18
N GLN A 46 13.71 -6.15 6.23
CA GLN A 46 13.06 -6.75 5.06
C GLN A 46 11.96 -5.83 4.51
N ALA A 47 11.16 -5.23 5.39
CA ALA A 47 10.16 -4.25 5.00
C ALA A 47 10.76 -3.03 4.29
N ILE A 48 11.80 -2.41 4.87
CA ILE A 48 12.50 -1.27 4.25
C ILE A 48 13.02 -1.63 2.87
N ARG A 49 13.55 -2.84 2.70
CA ARG A 49 14.00 -3.35 1.41
C ARG A 49 12.83 -3.45 0.42
N SER A 50 11.73 -4.09 0.81
CA SER A 50 10.55 -4.21 -0.05
C SER A 50 9.95 -2.86 -0.42
N ILE A 51 9.98 -1.87 0.48
CA ILE A 51 9.58 -0.49 0.19
C ILE A 51 10.44 0.12 -0.94
N LYS A 52 11.77 -0.02 -0.85
CA LYS A 52 12.71 0.47 -1.87
C LYS A 52 12.50 -0.23 -3.22
N GLU A 53 12.15 -1.51 -3.19
CA GLU A 53 11.80 -2.31 -4.36
C GLU A 53 10.37 -2.03 -4.88
N ARG A 54 9.59 -1.18 -4.18
CA ARG A 54 8.18 -0.87 -4.45
C ARG A 54 7.25 -2.09 -4.39
N ASP A 55 7.66 -3.15 -3.68
CA ASP A 55 6.85 -4.32 -3.38
C ASP A 55 6.03 -4.05 -2.11
N TRP A 56 4.94 -3.29 -2.28
CA TRP A 56 4.10 -2.85 -1.17
C TRP A 56 3.40 -3.99 -0.43
N VAL A 57 3.15 -5.11 -1.11
CA VAL A 57 2.50 -6.28 -0.49
C VAL A 57 3.47 -6.95 0.46
N LYS A 58 4.70 -7.24 0.03
CA LYS A 58 5.72 -7.81 0.91
C LYS A 58 6.11 -6.85 2.02
N ALA A 59 6.26 -5.57 1.71
CA ALA A 59 6.55 -4.55 2.72
C ALA A 59 5.50 -4.56 3.84
N GLN A 60 4.22 -4.67 3.48
CA GLN A 60 3.16 -4.74 4.48
C GLN A 60 3.25 -6.00 5.34
N GLN A 61 3.47 -7.17 4.72
CA GLN A 61 3.61 -8.44 5.44
C GLN A 61 4.77 -8.36 6.45
N HIS A 62 5.94 -7.92 5.99
CA HIS A 62 7.11 -7.76 6.84
C HIS A 62 6.89 -6.75 7.99
N LEU A 63 6.13 -5.66 7.79
CA LEU A 63 5.80 -4.72 8.86
C LEU A 63 4.77 -5.25 9.85
N GLN A 64 3.90 -6.17 9.42
CA GLN A 64 2.96 -6.85 10.32
C GLN A 64 3.67 -7.88 11.20
N ASP A 65 4.77 -8.44 10.71
CA ASP A 65 5.62 -9.40 11.42
C ASP A 65 6.75 -8.72 12.22
N ALA A 66 6.94 -7.41 12.06
CA ALA A 66 7.96 -6.65 12.78
C ALA A 66 7.55 -6.36 14.22
N ASP A 67 8.55 -6.08 15.06
CA ASP A 67 8.32 -5.63 16.43
C ASP A 67 7.42 -4.38 16.44
N ASP A 68 6.54 -4.30 17.44
CA ASP A 68 5.58 -3.19 17.62
C ASP A 68 6.29 -1.91 18.08
N THR A 69 7.06 -1.34 17.16
CA THR A 69 7.74 -0.07 17.31
C THR A 69 6.91 1.03 16.68
N GLU A 70 7.04 2.25 17.22
CA GLU A 70 6.39 3.43 16.65
C GLU A 70 6.74 3.58 15.15
N ASP A 71 8.01 3.36 14.80
CA ASP A 71 8.48 3.48 13.42
C ASP A 71 7.83 2.44 12.49
N ALA A 72 7.81 1.15 12.88
CA ALA A 72 7.13 0.11 12.13
C ALA A 72 5.64 0.42 11.92
N HIS A 73 4.98 0.99 12.94
CA HIS A 73 3.60 1.43 12.83
C HIS A 73 3.42 2.56 11.80
N MET A 74 4.28 3.59 11.83
CA MET A 74 4.23 4.69 10.87
C MET A 74 4.54 4.23 9.44
N LEU A 75 5.50 3.32 9.28
CA LEU A 75 5.78 2.71 7.98
C LEU A 75 4.63 1.85 7.47
N LEU A 76 3.90 1.17 8.35
CA LEU A 76 2.73 0.39 7.95
C LEU A 76 1.65 1.30 7.39
N LYS A 77 1.43 2.47 8.00
CA LYS A 77 0.52 3.51 7.49
C LYS A 77 0.97 4.00 6.11
N TYR A 78 2.25 4.29 5.96
CA TYR A 78 2.84 4.69 4.68
C TYR A 78 2.63 3.64 3.58
N VAL A 79 2.91 2.37 3.86
CA VAL A 79 2.74 1.27 2.90
C VAL A 79 1.28 1.08 2.50
N LYS A 80 0.34 1.14 3.46
CA LYS A 80 -1.09 1.09 3.16
C LYS A 80 -1.52 2.24 2.25
N ALA A 81 -1.06 3.45 2.53
CA ALA A 81 -1.34 4.62 1.69
C ALA A 81 -0.80 4.45 0.26
N GLN A 82 0.42 3.91 0.10
CA GLN A 82 0.99 3.61 -1.22
C GLN A 82 0.16 2.59 -2.00
N ARG A 83 -0.37 1.56 -1.33
CA ARG A 83 -1.26 0.57 -1.96
C ARG A 83 -2.56 1.21 -2.45
N GLU A 84 -3.20 2.04 -1.61
CA GLU A 84 -4.42 2.77 -1.99
C GLU A 84 -4.15 3.73 -3.15
N LEU A 85 -3.01 4.42 -3.15
CA LEU A 85 -2.60 5.30 -4.26
C LEU A 85 -2.32 4.52 -5.56
N ALA A 86 -1.66 3.37 -5.47
CA ALA A 86 -1.43 2.50 -6.63
C ALA A 86 -2.77 2.02 -7.22
N ALA A 87 -3.73 1.63 -6.37
CA ALA A 87 -5.08 1.25 -6.79
C ALA A 87 -5.83 2.44 -7.42
N ALA A 88 -5.73 3.64 -6.83
CA ALA A 88 -6.33 4.87 -7.37
C ALA A 88 -5.81 5.21 -8.78
N ARG A 89 -4.52 4.93 -9.04
CA ARG A 89 -3.88 5.16 -10.34
C ARG A 89 -4.19 4.08 -11.38
N ALA A 90 -4.53 2.86 -10.95
CA ALA A 90 -4.83 1.72 -11.83
C ALA A 90 -6.29 1.70 -12.32
N GLY A 91 -7.24 2.18 -11.52
CA GLY A 91 -8.61 2.48 -11.95
C GLY A 91 -8.77 3.92 -12.42
N GLU A 92 -9.91 4.30 -12.98
CA GLU A 92 -10.26 5.71 -13.24
C GLU A 92 -10.32 6.52 -11.92
N SER A 93 -9.15 6.90 -11.40
CA SER A 93 -8.92 7.93 -10.38
C SER A 93 -10.06 8.05 -9.34
N ASP A 94 -10.31 6.94 -8.64
CA ASP A 94 -11.37 6.85 -7.63
C ASP A 94 -11.01 7.76 -6.46
N ILE A 95 -11.78 8.84 -6.29
CA ILE A 95 -11.58 9.83 -5.22
C ILE A 95 -11.61 9.18 -3.83
N ASN A 96 -12.35 8.08 -3.66
CA ASN A 96 -12.42 7.36 -2.39
C ASN A 96 -11.09 6.71 -2.03
N ARG A 97 -10.30 6.28 -3.02
CA ARG A 97 -8.97 5.70 -2.81
C ARG A 97 -7.96 6.75 -2.37
N TYR A 98 -8.02 7.95 -2.95
CA TYR A 98 -7.23 9.08 -2.44
C TYR A 98 -7.62 9.45 -1.00
N ALA A 99 -8.92 9.43 -0.68
CA ALA A 99 -9.40 9.69 0.67
C ALA A 99 -8.91 8.62 1.68
N ALA A 100 -8.96 7.34 1.30
CA ALA A 100 -8.43 6.25 2.11
C ALA A 100 -6.93 6.39 2.36
N ALA A 101 -6.15 6.70 1.32
CA ALA A 101 -4.71 6.92 1.45
C ALA A 101 -4.38 8.12 2.35
N LEU A 102 -5.15 9.22 2.24
CA LEU A 102 -5.01 10.37 3.15
C LEU A 102 -5.35 10.01 4.59
N SER A 103 -6.37 9.17 4.81
CA SER A 103 -6.75 8.73 6.14
C SER A 103 -5.58 8.04 6.85
N GLU A 104 -4.91 7.11 6.17
CA GLU A 104 -3.74 6.41 6.74
C GLU A 104 -2.61 7.38 7.08
N LEU A 105 -2.32 8.37 6.21
CA LEU A 105 -1.22 9.32 6.43
C LEU A 105 -1.55 10.45 7.41
N ASN A 106 -2.82 10.71 7.70
CA ASN A 106 -3.21 11.67 8.73
C ASN A 106 -2.94 11.14 10.14
N ASP A 107 -2.90 9.82 10.31
CA ASP A 107 -2.49 9.19 11.57
C ASP A 107 -0.98 9.33 11.83
N VAL A 108 -0.18 9.63 10.79
CA VAL A 108 1.24 9.91 10.95
C VAL A 108 1.42 11.39 11.34
N PRO A 109 1.96 11.66 12.54
CA PRO A 109 2.14 13.03 13.01
C PRO A 109 3.20 13.76 12.18
N ASP A 110 3.01 15.07 11.98
CA ASP A 110 3.97 15.89 11.24
C ASP A 110 5.34 15.99 11.94
N THR A 111 5.39 15.65 13.24
CA THR A 111 6.60 15.59 14.07
C THR A 111 7.34 14.25 14.00
N TYR A 112 6.83 13.25 13.28
CA TYR A 112 7.52 11.98 13.07
C TYR A 112 8.92 12.25 12.48
N GLN A 113 9.98 11.60 12.98
CA GLN A 113 11.37 11.78 12.49
C GLN A 113 12.06 10.44 12.18
N GLY A 114 11.29 9.36 12.12
CA GLY A 114 11.80 8.02 11.85
C GLY A 114 12.16 7.78 10.39
N ASP A 115 12.35 6.51 10.05
CA ASP A 115 12.71 6.11 8.71
C ASP A 115 11.64 6.55 7.70
N LEU A 116 12.12 6.92 6.50
CA LEU A 116 11.28 7.40 5.41
C LEU A 116 10.43 8.64 5.75
N HIS A 117 10.77 9.39 6.81
CA HIS A 117 10.07 10.63 7.17
C HIS A 117 9.85 11.56 5.98
N GLN A 118 10.91 11.86 5.22
CA GLN A 118 10.81 12.76 4.06
C GLN A 118 9.87 12.20 2.99
N ASP A 119 9.96 10.90 2.70
CA ASP A 119 9.12 10.23 1.71
C ASP A 119 7.65 10.24 2.14
N ILE A 120 7.38 10.04 3.42
CA ILE A 120 6.03 10.12 4.00
C ILE A 120 5.47 11.54 3.86
N MET A 121 6.25 12.57 4.21
CA MET A 121 5.81 13.96 4.11
C MET A 121 5.57 14.40 2.65
N VAL A 122 6.42 13.93 1.74
CA VAL A 122 6.24 14.12 0.29
C VAL A 122 4.95 13.43 -0.17
N LEU A 123 4.75 12.16 0.18
CA LEU A 123 3.54 11.41 -0.19
C LEU A 123 2.28 12.07 0.36
N LYS A 124 2.29 12.50 1.63
CA LYS A 124 1.16 13.20 2.27
C LYS A 124 0.77 14.45 1.48
N ARG A 125 1.76 15.22 1.00
CA ARG A 125 1.55 16.40 0.15
C ARG A 125 1.01 16.01 -1.22
N GLU A 126 1.61 15.03 -1.88
CA GLU A 126 1.19 14.56 -3.22
C GLU A 126 -0.25 14.08 -3.23
N ILE A 127 -0.62 13.21 -2.28
CA ILE A 127 -1.98 12.68 -2.20
C ILE A 127 -2.98 13.80 -1.88
N ARG A 128 -2.62 14.76 -1.02
CA ARG A 128 -3.49 15.91 -0.72
C ARG A 128 -3.74 16.75 -1.97
N GLN A 129 -2.69 17.04 -2.75
CA GLN A 129 -2.81 17.79 -4.00
C GLN A 129 -3.62 17.02 -5.05
N ALA A 130 -3.37 15.72 -5.20
CA ALA A 130 -4.10 14.87 -6.13
C ALA A 130 -5.60 14.78 -5.77
N TRP A 131 -5.93 14.60 -4.48
CA TRP A 131 -7.30 14.60 -3.99
C TRP A 131 -7.99 15.94 -4.26
N GLN A 132 -7.34 17.06 -3.97
CA GLN A 132 -7.89 18.40 -4.25
C GLN A 132 -8.13 18.62 -5.75
N ALA A 133 -7.16 18.26 -6.60
CA ALA A 133 -7.28 18.39 -8.04
C ALA A 133 -8.44 17.54 -8.59
N ARG A 134 -8.53 16.28 -8.18
CA ARG A 134 -9.61 15.37 -8.60
C ARG A 134 -10.97 15.82 -8.07
N SER A 135 -11.05 16.26 -6.82
CA SER A 135 -12.29 16.80 -6.24
C SER A 135 -12.78 18.03 -7.00
N LYS A 136 -11.87 18.97 -7.35
CA LYS A 136 -12.20 20.14 -8.18
C LYS A 136 -12.69 19.74 -9.58
N GLN A 137 -12.08 18.74 -10.21
CA GLN A 137 -12.54 18.21 -11.49
C GLN A 137 -13.95 17.62 -11.38
N LEU A 138 -14.20 16.77 -10.38
CA LEU A 138 -15.51 16.18 -10.13
C LEU A 138 -16.57 17.25 -9.87
N GLN A 139 -16.25 18.28 -9.08
CA GLN A 139 -17.15 19.42 -8.87
C GLN A 139 -17.45 20.17 -10.17
N ALA A 140 -16.44 20.41 -11.01
CA ALA A 140 -16.64 21.06 -12.31
C ALA A 140 -17.44 20.19 -13.29
N GLU A 141 -17.27 18.86 -13.26
CA GLU A 141 -18.08 17.91 -14.02
C GLU A 141 -19.53 17.90 -13.53
N GLN A 142 -19.75 17.88 -12.21
CA GLN A 142 -21.09 17.94 -11.60
C GLN A 142 -21.79 19.26 -11.91
N ALA A 143 -21.08 20.39 -11.87
CA ALA A 143 -21.63 21.71 -12.20
C ALA A 143 -22.07 21.84 -13.67
N LYS A 144 -21.53 21.00 -14.57
CA LYS A 144 -21.95 20.94 -15.98
C LYS A 144 -23.19 20.08 -16.20
N ARG A 145 -23.58 19.25 -15.24
CA ARG A 145 -24.75 18.37 -15.39
C ARG A 145 -26.02 19.21 -15.33
N GLN A 146 -26.96 18.91 -16.23
CA GLN A 146 -28.23 19.63 -16.29
C GLN A 146 -29.23 19.02 -15.30
N MET A 147 -30.17 19.82 -14.81
CA MET A 147 -31.33 19.29 -14.08
C MET A 147 -32.12 18.33 -14.96
N PRO A 148 -32.73 17.28 -14.39
CA PRO A 148 -33.62 16.39 -15.13
C PRO A 148 -34.81 17.18 -15.68
N LYS A 149 -35.25 16.81 -16.88
CA LYS A 149 -36.37 17.45 -17.59
C LYS A 149 -37.31 16.41 -18.17
N VAL A 150 -38.56 16.80 -18.37
CA VAL A 150 -39.55 16.00 -19.10
C VAL A 150 -39.00 15.64 -20.48
N GLY A 151 -39.20 14.40 -20.90
CA GLY A 151 -38.72 13.85 -22.17
C GLY A 151 -37.35 13.17 -22.12
N MET A 152 -36.55 13.38 -21.06
CA MET A 152 -35.27 12.68 -20.89
C MET A 152 -35.47 11.16 -20.75
N THR A 153 -34.46 10.38 -21.14
CA THR A 153 -34.41 8.94 -20.84
C THR A 153 -33.95 8.66 -19.42
N ALA A 154 -34.19 7.46 -18.93
CA ALA A 154 -33.66 6.97 -17.65
C ALA A 154 -32.13 7.19 -17.54
N GLU A 155 -31.37 6.88 -18.58
CA GLU A 155 -29.91 7.07 -18.61
C GLU A 155 -29.50 8.55 -18.59
N GLU A 156 -30.24 9.42 -19.26
CA GLU A 156 -30.00 10.87 -19.23
C GLU A 156 -30.28 11.46 -17.85
N VAL A 157 -31.34 10.99 -17.17
CA VAL A 157 -31.65 11.37 -15.78
C VAL A 157 -30.54 10.92 -14.83
N ARG A 158 -30.00 9.70 -14.97
CA ARG A 158 -28.85 9.24 -14.16
C ARG A 158 -27.59 10.08 -14.37
N LYS A 159 -27.40 10.61 -15.59
CA LYS A 159 -26.31 11.52 -15.95
C LYS A 159 -26.59 12.98 -15.60
N SER A 160 -27.81 13.30 -15.16
CA SER A 160 -28.22 14.65 -14.77
C SER A 160 -27.58 15.08 -13.44
N SER A 161 -27.88 16.31 -13.02
CA SER A 161 -27.43 16.85 -11.73
C SER A 161 -28.05 16.11 -10.53
N TRP A 162 -29.10 15.31 -10.73
CA TRP A 162 -29.72 14.50 -9.67
C TRP A 162 -29.03 13.15 -9.48
N GLY A 163 -28.31 12.64 -10.49
CA GLY A 163 -27.56 11.39 -10.38
C GLY A 163 -28.46 10.14 -10.27
N GLU A 164 -27.99 9.14 -9.52
CA GLU A 164 -28.75 7.92 -9.24
C GLU A 164 -29.85 8.17 -8.22
N PRO A 165 -31.06 7.61 -8.40
CA PRO A 165 -32.12 7.70 -7.42
C PRO A 165 -31.80 6.87 -6.17
N LYS A 166 -32.36 7.29 -5.03
CA LYS A 166 -32.29 6.54 -3.77
C LYS A 166 -33.16 5.28 -3.81
N TYR A 167 -34.34 5.39 -4.43
CA TYR A 167 -35.28 4.28 -4.60
C TYR A 167 -35.97 4.37 -5.96
N ILE A 168 -36.29 3.21 -6.53
CA ILE A 168 -37.10 3.10 -7.74
C ILE A 168 -38.30 2.22 -7.41
N ASN A 169 -39.50 2.80 -7.49
CA ASN A 169 -40.75 2.06 -7.43
C ASN A 169 -41.21 1.81 -8.87
N GLN A 170 -41.31 0.53 -9.26
CA GLN A 170 -41.66 0.14 -10.63
C GLN A 170 -42.97 -0.65 -10.64
N THR A 171 -43.85 -0.33 -11.59
CA THR A 171 -45.05 -1.11 -11.91
C THR A 171 -45.03 -1.48 -13.38
N LYS A 172 -45.12 -2.78 -13.68
CA LYS A 172 -45.20 -3.30 -15.04
C LYS A 172 -46.60 -3.85 -15.30
N THR A 173 -47.21 -3.40 -16.38
CA THR A 173 -48.54 -3.83 -16.84
C THR A 173 -48.46 -4.28 -18.29
N GLU A 174 -49.54 -4.85 -18.82
CA GLU A 174 -49.66 -5.16 -20.26
C GLU A 174 -49.52 -3.91 -21.14
N LYS A 175 -49.85 -2.73 -20.61
CA LYS A 175 -49.80 -1.44 -21.33
C LYS A 175 -48.42 -0.78 -21.30
N GLY A 176 -47.48 -1.27 -20.50
CA GLY A 176 -46.14 -0.71 -20.37
C GLY A 176 -45.59 -0.70 -18.94
N VAL A 177 -44.49 0.02 -18.77
CA VAL A 177 -43.75 0.16 -17.51
C VAL A 177 -43.89 1.59 -17.00
N VAL A 178 -44.27 1.75 -15.74
CA VAL A 178 -44.29 3.04 -15.04
C VAL A 178 -43.32 2.97 -13.87
N GLU A 179 -42.51 4.01 -13.71
CA GLU A 179 -41.51 4.11 -12.65
C GLU A 179 -41.65 5.44 -11.91
N GLN A 180 -41.47 5.39 -10.60
CA GLN A 180 -41.24 6.55 -9.75
C GLN A 180 -39.87 6.44 -9.12
N TRP A 181 -39.01 7.39 -9.44
CA TRP A 181 -37.66 7.50 -8.91
C TRP A 181 -37.64 8.54 -7.80
N VAL A 182 -37.14 8.16 -6.64
CA VAL A 182 -37.11 8.97 -5.42
C VAL A 182 -35.68 9.45 -5.17
N TYR A 183 -35.52 10.75 -5.00
CA TYR A 183 -34.26 11.42 -4.72
C TYR A 183 -34.27 12.03 -3.32
N PRO A 184 -33.10 12.42 -2.77
CA PRO A 184 -33.01 13.21 -1.54
C PRO A 184 -33.84 14.50 -1.60
N ALA A 185 -34.09 15.12 -0.46
CA ALA A 185 -34.86 16.37 -0.37
C ALA A 185 -36.29 16.30 -0.94
N TYR A 186 -36.93 15.13 -0.90
CA TYR A 186 -38.30 14.90 -1.39
C TYR A 186 -38.49 15.21 -2.88
N GLN A 187 -37.45 14.91 -3.67
CA GLN A 187 -37.44 15.07 -5.12
C GLN A 187 -37.89 13.79 -5.83
N PHE A 188 -38.63 13.94 -6.94
CA PHE A 188 -39.20 12.81 -7.66
C PHE A 188 -39.10 12.95 -9.18
N VAL A 189 -38.84 11.86 -9.87
CA VAL A 189 -38.95 11.73 -11.32
C VAL A 189 -39.93 10.59 -11.62
N TYR A 190 -40.88 10.82 -12.53
CA TYR A 190 -41.80 9.79 -13.01
C TYR A 190 -41.46 9.47 -14.45
N LEU A 191 -41.37 8.18 -14.77
CA LEU A 191 -41.08 7.69 -16.11
C LEU A 191 -42.18 6.76 -16.58
N GLU A 192 -42.52 6.87 -17.86
CA GLU A 192 -43.35 5.90 -18.57
C GLU A 192 -42.55 5.35 -19.74
N ASN A 193 -42.40 4.02 -19.78
CA ASN A 193 -41.63 3.29 -20.77
C ASN A 193 -40.20 3.86 -20.96
N GLY A 194 -39.54 4.19 -19.85
CA GLY A 194 -38.16 4.71 -19.82
C GLY A 194 -38.00 6.19 -20.18
N LYS A 195 -39.09 6.94 -20.38
CA LYS A 195 -39.06 8.39 -20.63
C LYS A 195 -39.70 9.18 -19.51
N VAL A 196 -39.06 10.28 -19.11
CA VAL A 196 -39.58 11.17 -18.07
C VAL A 196 -40.87 11.85 -18.50
N THR A 197 -41.91 11.70 -17.70
CA THR A 197 -43.19 12.40 -17.86
C THR A 197 -43.34 13.56 -16.88
N ILE A 198 -42.80 13.44 -15.66
CA ILE A 198 -42.91 14.45 -14.61
C ILE A 198 -41.58 14.55 -13.83
N VAL A 199 -41.16 15.78 -13.53
CA VAL A 199 -40.07 16.08 -12.59
C VAL A 199 -40.63 16.97 -11.48
N ARG A 200 -40.45 16.57 -10.22
CA ARG A 200 -40.87 17.33 -9.02
C ARG A 200 -39.63 17.63 -8.16
N PRO A 201 -39.06 18.84 -8.26
CA PRO A 201 -37.86 19.27 -7.54
C PRO A 201 -38.11 19.65 -6.09
#